data_AF-A0A9D6BFE4-F1
#
_entry.id   AF-A0A9D6BFE4-F1
#
_cell.length_a   1.000
_cell.length_b   1.000
_cell.length_c   1.000
_cell.angle_alpha   90.00
_cell.angle_beta   90.00
_cell.angle_gamma   90.00
#
_symmetry.space_group_name_H-M   'P 1'
#
loop_
_entity.id
_entity.type
_entity.pdbx_description
1 polymer ?
#
loop_
_entity_poly.entity_id
_entity_poly.type
_entity_poly.pdbx_seq_one_letter_code
_entity_poly.pdbx_strand_id
1 'polypeptide(L)'
;MRDLAESKRLAWIGYELVRRPERGSTAWTWRRTKTEMAELHALLSAQLNRKHHSAVSEILSRIARQPGFHGVREQSWKLCQYARSKGYQGDLPFLAYMQKISHGEPLVLTNS
;
A
#
# COMPACT_ATOMS: atom_id res chain seq x y z
N MET A 1 -8.07 -9.59 -36.38
CA MET A 1 -8.21 -8.44 -35.45
C MET A 1 -7.54 -8.87 -34.14
N ARG A 2 -6.38 -8.28 -33.78
CA ARG A 2 -5.60 -8.72 -32.61
C ARG A 2 -6.23 -8.17 -31.34
N ASP A 3 -6.62 -9.06 -30.44
CA ASP A 3 -7.04 -8.77 -29.07
C ASP A 3 -5.84 -8.17 -28.31
N LEU A 4 -5.79 -6.84 -28.21
CA LEU A 4 -4.77 -6.09 -27.45
C LEU A 4 -5.20 -5.91 -25.97
N ALA A 5 -5.96 -6.87 -25.44
CA ALA A 5 -6.51 -6.81 -24.08
C ALA A 5 -5.55 -7.32 -22.99
N GLU A 6 -4.30 -7.64 -23.31
CA GLU A 6 -3.23 -7.57 -22.30
C GLU A 6 -2.83 -6.10 -22.12
N SER A 7 -3.74 -5.32 -21.54
CA SER A 7 -3.47 -3.96 -21.09
C SER A 7 -2.36 -4.02 -20.05
N LYS A 8 -1.09 -3.92 -20.50
CA LYS A 8 0.10 -3.71 -19.67
C LYS A 8 -0.20 -2.51 -18.77
N ARG A 9 -0.54 -2.81 -17.51
CA ARG A 9 -0.80 -1.78 -16.50
C ARG A 9 0.46 -0.93 -16.39
N LEU A 10 0.30 0.39 -16.40
CA LEU A 10 1.43 1.30 -16.21
C LEU A 10 2.09 0.95 -14.87
N ALA A 11 3.30 0.41 -14.95
CA ALA A 11 4.07 -0.02 -13.81
C ALA A 11 5.29 0.89 -13.65
N TRP A 12 5.53 1.36 -12.43
CA TRP A 12 6.64 2.24 -12.10
C TRP A 12 7.14 1.93 -10.69
N ILE A 13 8.42 1.56 -10.58
CA ILE A 13 9.12 1.29 -9.30
C ILE A 13 8.31 0.36 -8.37
N GLY A 14 7.81 -0.77 -8.89
CA GLY A 14 7.05 -1.75 -8.09
C GLY A 14 5.60 -1.36 -7.78
N TYR A 15 5.11 -0.23 -8.32
CA TYR A 15 3.72 0.17 -8.26
C TYR A 15 3.04 0.03 -9.62
N GLU A 16 1.75 -0.27 -9.62
CA GLU A 16 0.89 -0.26 -10.81
C GLU A 16 -0.20 0.80 -10.65
N LEU A 17 -0.45 1.55 -11.73
CA LEU A 17 -1.53 2.53 -11.80
C LEU A 17 -2.84 1.81 -12.11
N VAL A 18 -3.85 2.00 -11.25
CA VAL A 18 -5.16 1.37 -11.40
C VAL A 18 -6.29 2.38 -11.31
N ARG A 19 -7.36 2.10 -12.04
CA ARG A 19 -8.62 2.83 -11.92
C ARG A 19 -9.31 2.42 -10.62
N ARG A 20 -9.70 3.41 -9.83
CA ARG A 20 -10.51 3.27 -8.62
C ARG A 20 -11.97 3.59 -8.95
N PRO A 21 -12.94 2.78 -8.50
CA PRO A 21 -14.33 3.15 -8.57
C PRO A 21 -14.60 4.28 -7.56
N GLU A 22 -14.97 5.44 -8.05
CA GLU A 22 -15.40 6.59 -7.24
C GLU A 22 -16.77 7.04 -7.73
N ARG A 23 -17.68 7.41 -6.81
CA ARG A 23 -19.05 7.75 -7.17
C ARG A 23 -19.04 8.98 -8.08
N GLY A 24 -19.43 8.79 -9.34
CA GLY A 24 -19.56 9.88 -10.32
C GLY A 24 -18.25 10.35 -10.97
N SER A 25 -17.09 9.75 -10.67
CA SER A 25 -15.83 10.15 -11.31
C SER A 25 -14.87 8.97 -11.53
N THR A 26 -13.98 9.13 -12.52
CA THR A 26 -12.88 8.18 -12.75
C THR A 26 -11.65 8.65 -11.99
N ALA A 27 -11.37 8.02 -10.86
CA ALA A 27 -10.17 8.28 -10.08
C ALA A 27 -9.09 7.24 -10.36
N TRP A 28 -7.84 7.67 -10.31
CA TRP A 28 -6.67 6.81 -10.49
C TRP A 28 -5.83 6.77 -9.22
N THR A 29 -5.34 5.59 -8.87
CA THR A 29 -4.41 5.41 -7.73
C THR A 29 -3.27 4.48 -8.10
N TRP A 30 -2.12 4.71 -7.49
CA TRP A 30 -1.04 3.74 -7.44
C TRP A 30 -1.35 2.70 -6.37
N ARG A 31 -0.93 1.47 -6.63
CA ARG A 31 -0.92 0.37 -5.65
C ARG A 31 0.30 -0.52 -5.90
N ARG A 32 0.73 -1.29 -4.92
CA ARG A 32 1.76 -2.34 -5.10
C ARG A 32 1.26 -3.42 -6.04
N THR A 33 2.18 -4.05 -6.76
CA THR A 33 1.86 -5.21 -7.59
C THR A 33 1.34 -6.39 -6.77
N LYS A 34 0.69 -7.34 -7.44
CA LYS A 34 0.27 -8.60 -6.80
C LYS A 34 1.45 -9.38 -6.23
N THR A 35 2.57 -9.42 -6.95
CA THR A 35 3.79 -10.12 -6.54
C THR A 35 4.36 -9.54 -5.26
N GLU A 36 4.53 -8.21 -5.22
CA GLU A 36 5.01 -7.50 -4.02
C GLU A 36 4.12 -7.78 -2.80
N MET A 37 2.79 -7.76 -3.00
CA MET A 37 1.86 -8.08 -1.92
C MET A 37 2.01 -9.52 -1.41
N ALA A 38 2.21 -10.49 -2.32
CA ALA A 38 2.41 -11.89 -1.95
C ALA A 38 3.72 -12.07 -1.16
N GLU A 39 4.79 -11.41 -1.59
CA GLU A 39 6.10 -11.42 -0.91
C GLU A 39 6.01 -10.82 0.50
N LEU A 40 5.31 -9.68 0.67
CA LEU A 40 5.10 -9.07 1.98
C LEU A 40 4.27 -9.98 2.91
N HIS A 41 3.24 -10.65 2.38
CA HIS A 41 2.49 -11.64 3.15
C HIS A 41 3.36 -12.83 3.57
N ALA A 42 4.19 -13.35 2.67
CA ALA A 42 5.11 -14.45 2.97
C ALA A 42 6.15 -14.05 4.03
N LEU A 43 6.72 -12.85 3.90
CA LEU A 43 7.68 -12.31 4.86
C LEU A 43 7.06 -12.14 6.25
N LEU A 44 5.86 -11.54 6.34
CA LEU A 44 5.13 -11.42 7.60
C LEU A 44 4.84 -12.81 8.20
N SER A 45 4.34 -13.74 7.39
CA SER A 45 4.05 -15.12 7.84
C SER A 45 5.27 -15.79 8.43
N ALA A 46 6.43 -15.68 7.76
CA ALA A 46 7.67 -16.28 8.20
C ALA A 46 8.11 -15.75 9.59
N GLN A 47 8.00 -14.44 9.82
CA GLN A 47 8.36 -13.85 11.11
C GLN A 47 7.32 -14.16 12.20
N LEU A 48 6.02 -14.16 11.86
CA LEU A 48 4.93 -14.46 12.78
C LEU A 48 4.97 -15.91 13.25
N ASN A 49 5.25 -16.86 12.36
CA ASN A 49 5.40 -18.27 12.70
C ASN A 49 6.56 -18.51 13.67
N ARG A 50 7.62 -17.70 13.57
CA ARG A 50 8.76 -17.71 14.50
C ARG A 50 8.52 -16.88 15.77
N LYS A 51 7.35 -16.25 15.90
CA LYS A 51 7.00 -15.31 17.00
C LYS A 51 7.97 -14.12 17.11
N HIS A 52 8.61 -13.72 16.01
CA HIS A 52 9.56 -12.61 15.95
C HIS A 52 8.84 -11.26 15.85
N HIS A 53 8.15 -10.88 16.92
CA HIS A 53 7.30 -9.69 16.92
C HIS A 53 8.07 -8.37 16.70
N SER A 54 9.33 -8.28 17.10
CA SER A 54 10.19 -7.12 16.77
C SER A 54 10.39 -6.97 15.26
N ALA A 55 10.76 -8.04 14.57
CA ALA A 55 10.91 -8.05 13.12
C ALA A 55 9.59 -7.71 12.41
N VAL A 56 8.45 -8.20 12.91
CA VAL A 56 7.12 -7.83 12.38
C VAL A 56 6.86 -6.33 12.54
N SER A 57 7.18 -5.75 13.70
CA SER A 57 7.05 -4.31 13.93
C SER A 57 7.89 -3.49 12.94
N GLU A 58 9.14 -3.92 12.70
CA GLU A 58 10.02 -3.26 11.73
C GLU A 58 9.47 -3.35 10.30
N ILE A 59 8.97 -4.51 9.88
CA ILE A 59 8.36 -4.71 8.57
C ILE A 59 7.15 -3.79 8.40
N LEU A 60 6.23 -3.75 9.36
CA LEU A 60 5.05 -2.88 9.31
C LEU A 60 5.45 -1.41 9.30
N SER A 61 6.45 -1.02 10.08
CA SER A 61 6.99 0.35 10.07
C SER A 61 7.56 0.73 8.71
N ARG A 62 8.27 -0.18 8.02
CA ARG A 62 8.75 0.05 6.64
C ARG A 62 7.59 0.16 5.63
N ILE A 63 6.55 -0.66 5.79
CA ILE A 63 5.33 -0.61 4.97
C ILE A 63 4.62 0.75 5.15
N ALA A 64 4.58 1.29 6.37
CA ALA A 64 3.95 2.57 6.70
C ALA A 64 4.70 3.78 6.12
N ARG A 65 6.02 3.68 5.94
CA ARG A 65 6.85 4.72 5.29
C ARG A 65 6.73 4.77 3.77
N GLN A 66 5.93 3.89 3.17
CA GLN A 66 5.67 3.89 1.73
C GLN A 66 4.73 5.03 1.33
N PRO A 67 4.67 5.40 0.04
CA PRO A 67 3.83 6.50 -0.43
C PRO A 67 2.38 6.39 0.04
N GLY A 68 1.81 7.48 0.56
CA GLY A 68 0.44 7.56 1.08
C GLY A 68 -0.66 7.54 0.02
N PHE A 69 -0.39 7.02 -1.18
CA PHE A 69 -1.40 6.85 -2.22
C PHE A 69 -2.51 5.94 -1.73
N HIS A 70 -3.74 6.23 -2.16
CA HIS A 70 -4.92 5.53 -1.67
C HIS A 70 -4.81 3.99 -1.77
N GLY A 71 -4.45 3.45 -2.93
CA GLY A 71 -4.32 2.00 -3.15
C GLY A 71 -3.17 1.37 -2.36
N VAL A 72 -2.04 2.07 -2.22
CA VAL A 72 -0.91 1.64 -1.38
C VAL A 72 -1.31 1.61 0.09
N ARG A 73 -2.06 2.62 0.56
CA ARG A 73 -2.56 2.72 1.94
C ARG A 73 -3.54 1.62 2.27
N GLU A 74 -4.51 1.33 1.40
CA GLU A 74 -5.45 0.21 1.59
C GLU A 74 -4.71 -1.13 1.68
N GLN A 75 -3.70 -1.34 0.83
CA GLN A 75 -2.86 -2.53 0.88
C GLN A 75 -2.01 -2.61 2.15
N SER A 76 -1.40 -1.50 2.58
CA SER A 76 -0.66 -1.42 3.84
C SER A 76 -1.55 -1.77 5.04
N TRP A 77 -2.80 -1.28 5.03
CA TRP A 77 -3.77 -1.60 6.07
C TRP A 77 -4.13 -3.08 6.10
N LYS A 78 -4.34 -3.70 4.93
CA LYS A 78 -4.57 -5.15 4.82
C LYS A 78 -3.40 -5.97 5.40
N LEU A 79 -2.16 -5.55 5.20
CA LEU A 79 -0.98 -6.20 5.80
C LEU A 79 -0.96 -6.05 7.33
N CYS A 80 -1.36 -4.89 7.85
CA CYS A 80 -1.50 -4.66 9.29
C CYS A 80 -2.59 -5.58 9.88
N GLN A 81 -3.76 -5.65 9.25
CA GLN A 81 -4.85 -6.54 9.64
C GLN A 81 -4.44 -8.00 9.59
N TYR A 82 -3.69 -8.40 8.55
CA TYR A 82 -3.14 -9.74 8.43
C TYR A 82 -2.19 -10.09 9.59
N ALA A 83 -1.28 -9.18 9.95
CA ALA A 83 -0.39 -9.41 11.08
C ALA A 83 -1.18 -9.56 12.40
N ARG A 84 -2.24 -8.76 12.61
CA ARG A 84 -3.14 -8.88 13.77
C ARG A 84 -3.85 -10.22 13.81
N SER A 85 -4.47 -10.63 12.71
CA SER A 85 -5.22 -11.90 12.67
C SER A 85 -4.32 -13.12 12.88
N LYS A 86 -3.01 -12.97 12.68
CA LYS A 86 -1.98 -13.98 12.94
C LYS A 86 -1.30 -13.84 14.31
N GLY A 87 -1.85 -13.04 15.21
CA GLY A 87 -1.42 -12.96 16.61
C GLY A 87 -0.29 -11.99 16.90
N TYR A 88 0.05 -11.07 15.98
CA TYR A 88 0.87 -9.91 16.35
C TYR A 88 0.12 -9.12 17.43
N GLN A 89 0.78 -8.75 18.54
CA GLN A 89 0.17 -7.98 19.64
C GLN A 89 0.76 -6.58 19.86
N GLY A 90 1.90 -6.24 19.23
CA GLY A 90 2.51 -4.90 19.37
C GLY A 90 1.73 -3.78 18.67
N ASP A 91 2.21 -2.55 18.69
CA ASP A 91 1.48 -1.45 18.06
C ASP A 91 1.46 -1.55 16.53
N LEU A 92 0.38 -1.05 15.92
CA LEU A 92 0.28 -0.87 14.48
C LEU A 92 0.74 0.55 14.11
N PRO A 93 1.52 0.71 13.03
CA PRO A 93 2.01 2.02 12.65
C PRO A 93 0.89 2.90 12.08
N PHE A 94 1.05 4.20 12.22
CA PHE A 94 0.19 5.18 11.54
C PHE A 94 0.42 5.13 10.02
N LEU A 95 -0.67 5.00 9.26
CA LEU A 95 -0.64 5.00 7.79
C LEU A 95 -1.01 6.37 7.25
N ALA A 96 0.01 7.15 6.91
CA ALA A 96 -0.14 8.49 6.35
C ALA A 96 -1.03 8.48 5.10
N TYR A 97 -1.87 9.50 4.99
CA TYR A 97 -2.70 9.75 3.82
C TYR A 97 -2.13 10.93 3.06
N MET A 98 -1.90 10.73 1.75
CA MET A 98 -1.56 11.83 0.86
C MET A 98 -2.83 12.29 0.15
N GLN A 99 -3.29 13.49 0.46
CA GLN A 99 -4.32 14.15 -0.34
C GLN A 99 -3.66 14.61 -1.64
N LYS A 100 -4.24 14.20 -2.78
CA LYS A 100 -3.86 14.79 -4.06
C LYS A 100 -4.37 16.22 -4.08
N ILE A 101 -3.47 17.18 -4.21
CA ILE A 101 -3.81 18.55 -4.60
C ILE A 101 -4.22 18.51 -6.07
N SER A 102 -5.23 19.30 -6.43
CA SER A 102 -5.61 19.44 -7.83
C SER A 102 -4.43 20.00 -8.63
N HIS A 103 -4.29 19.59 -9.89
CA HIS A 103 -3.27 20.17 -10.76
C HIS A 103 -3.43 21.70 -10.80
N GLY A 104 -2.35 22.43 -10.53
CA GLY A 104 -2.34 23.90 -10.50
C GLY A 104 -2.57 24.52 -9.12
N GLU A 105 -2.88 23.74 -8.09
CA GLU A 105 -2.99 24.27 -6.72
C GLU A 105 -1.64 24.15 -5.98
N PRO A 106 -1.14 25.24 -5.37
CA PRO A 106 0.11 25.22 -4.61
C PRO A 106 -0.04 24.40 -3.32
N LEU A 107 0.93 23.54 -3.05
CA LEU A 107 1.07 22.85 -1.76
C LEU A 107 1.50 23.86 -0.70
N VAL A 108 0.58 24.26 0.18
CA VAL A 108 0.93 25.06 1.36
C VAL A 108 1.49 24.12 2.43
N LEU A 109 2.81 24.11 2.57
CA LEU A 109 3.49 23.39 3.65
C LEU A 109 3.39 24.23 4.93
N THR A 110 2.50 23.85 5.84
CA THR A 110 2.51 24.38 7.21
C THR A 110 3.59 23.64 8.00
N ASN A 111 4.67 24.34 8.37
CA ASN A 111 5.64 23.83 9.31
C ASN A 111 4.95 23.57 10.66
N SER A 112 5.00 22.32 11.14
CA SER A 112 4.59 21.91 12.48
C SER A 112 5.82 21.54 13.31
#